data_AF-L0ADT6-F1
#
_entry.id   AF-L0ADT6-F1
#
_cell.length_a   1.000
_cell.length_b   1.000
_cell.length_c   1.000
_cell.angle_alpha   90.00
_cell.angle_beta   90.00
_cell.angle_gamma   90.00
#
_symmetry.space_group_name_H-M   'P 1'
#
loop_
_entity.id
_entity.type
_entity.pdbx_description
1 polymer ?
#
loop_
_entity_poly.entity_id
_entity_poly.type
_entity_poly.pdbx_seq_one_letter_code
_entity_poly.pdbx_strand_id
1 'polypeptide(L)'
;MTAYRFRVKFDPDPTSLWRDVVGGADSTIAEFQSAINPAVGLDQGHLWFVGEDEDYWNSAVKYQCPQEYEESLGGDPILRTERIENAGEVTIGEMTRQLGLEQYDRICYLYDYGDEWRFYAILKEILSDESSDKPPEIVKEKGESIGDQYDAPGTAENDSRLPDPLYSVLPEAAVPVVDLRQLETRDGIAHVIPLLSLETGFGAVCERFALQFENRGYVLENFQPGWQVVEEVEGVDKTEEELLAALADAVREWHAEIADISGAMTGRHFDEETVEAMHVELEAELERKGYGHL
;
A
#
# COMPACT_ATOMS: atom_id res chain seq x y z
N MET A 1 7.57 -16.85 -19.37
CA MET A 1 7.68 -17.06 -17.91
C MET A 1 7.91 -15.69 -17.31
N THR A 2 6.81 -15.04 -16.95
CA THR A 2 6.79 -13.74 -16.27
C THR A 2 5.39 -13.59 -15.70
N ALA A 3 5.29 -13.40 -14.40
CA ALA A 3 4.07 -12.96 -13.74
C ALA A 3 4.35 -11.66 -12.97
N TYR A 4 3.29 -10.95 -12.62
CA TYR A 4 3.37 -9.68 -11.91
C TYR A 4 2.57 -9.80 -10.63
N ARG A 5 3.16 -9.38 -9.51
CA ARG A 5 2.45 -9.21 -8.25
C ARG A 5 2.07 -7.75 -8.10
N PHE A 6 0.79 -7.45 -8.02
CA PHE A 6 0.27 -6.13 -7.72
C PHE A 6 -0.34 -6.10 -6.32
N ARG A 7 -0.03 -5.08 -5.52
CA ARG A 7 -0.80 -4.77 -4.30
C ARG A 7 -1.87 -3.75 -4.63
N VAL A 8 -3.12 -4.19 -4.66
CA VAL A 8 -4.31 -3.37 -4.90
C VAL A 8 -4.80 -2.82 -3.56
N LYS A 9 -4.87 -1.50 -3.44
CA LYS A 9 -5.28 -0.79 -2.22
C LYS A 9 -6.54 0.03 -2.48
N PHE A 10 -7.45 0.04 -1.52
CA PHE A 10 -8.62 0.91 -1.54
C PHE A 10 -8.18 2.35 -1.27
N ASP A 11 -8.38 3.26 -2.22
CA ASP A 11 -7.83 4.62 -2.15
C ASP A 11 -8.31 5.42 -0.92
N PRO A 12 -9.59 5.38 -0.52
CA PRO A 12 -10.05 6.06 0.68
C PRO A 12 -9.50 5.49 2.01
N ASP A 13 -9.11 4.22 2.05
CA ASP A 13 -8.55 3.56 3.24
C ASP A 13 -7.48 2.50 2.87
N PRO A 14 -6.30 2.94 2.40
CA PRO A 14 -5.32 2.08 1.75
C PRO A 14 -4.52 1.22 2.74
N THR A 15 -4.60 1.52 4.03
CA THR A 15 -3.94 0.77 5.11
C THR A 15 -4.82 -0.35 5.65
N SER A 16 -6.14 -0.17 5.62
CA SER A 16 -7.08 -1.14 6.15
C SER A 16 -7.48 -2.17 5.10
N LEU A 17 -7.70 -1.77 3.84
CA LEU A 17 -8.18 -2.68 2.79
C LEU A 17 -7.18 -2.80 1.62
N TRP A 18 -6.54 -3.97 1.50
CA TRP A 18 -5.68 -4.28 0.35
C TRP A 18 -5.63 -5.77 -0.01
N ARG A 19 -5.29 -6.07 -1.26
CA ARG A 19 -5.09 -7.42 -1.81
C ARG A 19 -3.81 -7.50 -2.63
N ASP A 20 -2.97 -8.49 -2.41
CA ASP A 20 -1.88 -8.82 -3.33
C ASP A 20 -2.42 -9.81 -4.37
N VAL A 21 -2.35 -9.43 -5.64
CA VAL A 21 -2.84 -10.19 -6.78
C VAL A 21 -1.67 -10.56 -7.67
N VAL A 22 -1.49 -11.86 -7.95
CA VAL A 22 -0.48 -12.36 -8.89
C VAL A 22 -1.16 -12.80 -10.17
N GLY A 23 -0.78 -12.20 -11.30
CA GLY A 23 -1.27 -12.57 -12.63
C GLY A 23 -0.14 -12.77 -13.62
N GLY A 24 -0.28 -13.77 -14.50
CA GLY A 24 0.66 -14.02 -15.59
C GLY A 24 0.66 -12.88 -16.61
N ALA A 25 1.79 -12.67 -17.27
CA ALA A 25 1.93 -11.61 -18.28
C ALA A 25 0.95 -11.72 -19.47
N ASP A 26 0.40 -12.91 -19.73
CA ASP A 26 -0.53 -13.19 -20.82
C ASP A 26 -2.00 -13.07 -20.37
N SER A 27 -2.27 -12.90 -19.07
CA SER A 27 -3.62 -12.60 -18.57
C SER A 27 -4.04 -11.19 -18.99
N THR A 28 -5.30 -11.05 -19.37
CA THR A 28 -5.92 -9.77 -19.73
C THR A 28 -6.15 -8.89 -18.50
N ILE A 29 -6.26 -7.58 -18.71
CA ILE A 29 -6.64 -6.65 -17.64
C ILE A 29 -8.05 -6.98 -17.11
N ALA A 30 -8.97 -7.44 -17.98
CA ALA A 30 -10.28 -7.90 -17.56
C ALA A 30 -10.24 -9.13 -16.64
N GLU A 31 -9.36 -10.10 -16.90
CA GLU A 31 -9.14 -11.24 -16.00
C GLU A 31 -8.54 -10.80 -14.66
N PHE A 32 -7.63 -9.83 -14.68
CA PHE A 32 -7.04 -9.24 -13.48
C PHE A 32 -8.11 -8.56 -12.61
N GLN A 33 -8.93 -7.71 -13.21
CA GLN A 33 -10.05 -7.06 -12.56
C GLN A 33 -11.11 -8.06 -12.05
N SER A 34 -11.33 -9.15 -12.77
CA SER A 34 -12.24 -10.23 -12.35
C SER A 34 -11.80 -10.94 -11.06
N ALA A 35 -10.51 -10.95 -10.76
CA ALA A 35 -9.98 -11.44 -9.48
C ALA A 35 -10.11 -10.40 -8.36
N ILE A 36 -9.95 -9.11 -8.67
CA ILE A 36 -9.97 -8.02 -7.69
C ILE A 36 -11.36 -7.83 -7.09
N ASN A 37 -12.37 -7.57 -7.92
CA ASN A 37 -13.69 -7.15 -7.48
C ASN A 37 -14.32 -8.06 -6.41
N PRO A 38 -14.42 -9.39 -6.60
CA PRO A 38 -14.97 -10.25 -5.57
C PRO A 38 -14.13 -10.25 -4.29
N ALA A 39 -12.80 -10.05 -4.39
CA ALA A 39 -11.92 -10.00 -3.22
C ALA A 39 -12.12 -8.74 -2.37
N VAL A 40 -12.55 -7.63 -2.98
CA VAL A 40 -12.86 -6.37 -2.30
C VAL A 40 -14.36 -6.15 -2.05
N GLY A 41 -15.22 -7.10 -2.41
CA GLY A 41 -16.66 -7.03 -2.13
C GLY A 41 -17.51 -6.34 -3.21
N LEU A 42 -16.94 -6.14 -4.40
CA LEU A 42 -17.62 -5.54 -5.55
C LEU A 42 -18.11 -6.62 -6.51
N ASP A 43 -19.22 -6.35 -7.21
CA ASP A 43 -19.72 -7.19 -8.30
C ASP A 43 -19.06 -6.87 -9.65
N GLN A 44 -19.65 -7.32 -10.75
CA GLN A 44 -19.17 -7.10 -12.12
C GLN A 44 -20.17 -6.29 -12.97
N GLY A 45 -21.09 -5.58 -12.31
CA GLY A 45 -22.26 -4.97 -12.93
C GLY A 45 -22.05 -3.56 -13.47
N HIS A 46 -20.95 -2.90 -13.12
CA HIS A 46 -20.72 -1.48 -13.42
C HIS A 46 -19.53 -1.26 -14.37
N LEU A 47 -19.50 -0.09 -15.00
CA LEU A 47 -18.40 0.32 -15.87
C LEU A 47 -17.14 0.61 -15.05
N TRP A 48 -15.98 0.41 -15.66
CA TRP A 48 -14.69 0.57 -15.00
C TRP A 48 -13.56 0.79 -16.01
N PHE A 49 -12.46 1.36 -15.53
CA PHE A 49 -11.20 1.41 -16.27
C PHE A 49 -9.98 1.25 -15.36
N VAL A 50 -8.87 0.84 -15.97
CA VAL A 50 -7.52 0.96 -15.39
C VAL A 50 -6.78 2.09 -16.10
N GLY A 51 -6.04 2.90 -15.35
CA GLY A 51 -5.30 4.05 -15.86
C GLY A 51 -3.88 4.12 -15.30
N GLU A 52 -3.17 5.19 -15.65
CA GLU A 52 -1.80 5.40 -15.19
C GLU A 52 -1.76 6.08 -13.82
N ASP A 53 -0.79 5.67 -13.00
CA ASP A 53 -0.49 6.25 -11.68
C ASP A 53 -1.75 6.46 -10.82
N GLU A 54 -1.95 7.67 -10.26
CA GLU A 54 -3.13 8.08 -9.49
C GLU A 54 -3.96 9.13 -10.23
N ASP A 55 -3.84 9.19 -11.57
CA ASP A 55 -4.48 10.24 -12.37
C ASP A 55 -5.98 10.01 -12.57
N TYR A 56 -6.46 8.77 -12.40
CA TYR A 56 -7.87 8.38 -12.55
C TYR A 56 -8.47 8.94 -13.85
N TRP A 57 -9.46 9.83 -13.72
CA TRP A 57 -10.14 10.46 -14.84
C TRP A 57 -9.20 11.25 -15.77
N ASN A 58 -8.06 11.71 -15.27
CA ASN A 58 -7.07 12.48 -16.02
C ASN A 58 -6.00 11.60 -16.70
N SER A 59 -6.04 10.28 -16.54
CA SER A 59 -5.07 9.35 -17.14
C SER A 59 -4.97 9.57 -18.64
N ALA A 60 -3.77 9.75 -19.17
CA ALA A 60 -3.53 9.89 -20.61
C ALA A 60 -3.80 8.58 -21.36
N VAL A 61 -3.76 7.43 -20.67
CA VAL A 61 -4.16 6.12 -21.18
C VAL A 61 -5.23 5.52 -20.27
N LYS A 62 -6.32 5.00 -20.86
CA LYS A 62 -7.38 4.26 -20.15
C LYS A 62 -7.62 2.91 -20.81
N TYR A 63 -7.46 1.84 -20.04
CA TYR A 63 -7.85 0.49 -20.39
C TYR A 63 -9.28 0.28 -19.91
N GLN A 64 -10.23 0.49 -20.81
CA GLN A 64 -11.67 0.48 -20.48
C GLN A 64 -12.22 -0.93 -20.47
N CYS A 65 -13.25 -1.17 -19.66
CA CYS A 65 -13.96 -2.43 -19.65
C CYS A 65 -14.51 -2.75 -21.07
N PRO A 66 -14.55 -4.04 -21.47
CA PRO A 66 -14.94 -4.40 -22.83
C PRO A 66 -16.31 -3.86 -23.26
N GLN A 67 -17.26 -3.84 -22.33
CA GLN A 67 -18.60 -3.31 -22.58
C GLN A 67 -18.58 -1.83 -22.98
N GLU A 68 -17.89 -0.97 -22.22
CA GLU A 68 -17.78 0.45 -22.56
C GLU A 68 -17.01 0.66 -23.86
N TYR A 69 -15.94 -0.10 -24.07
CA TYR A 69 -15.11 0.02 -25.26
C TYR A 69 -15.93 -0.28 -26.52
N GLU A 70 -16.69 -1.37 -26.53
CA GLU A 70 -17.55 -1.77 -27.66
C GLU A 70 -18.65 -0.74 -27.96
N GLU A 71 -19.27 -0.18 -26.92
CA GLU A 71 -20.28 0.88 -27.05
C GLU A 71 -19.67 2.21 -27.52
N SER A 72 -18.43 2.48 -27.12
CA SER A 72 -17.67 3.69 -27.45
C SER A 72 -17.14 3.73 -28.88
N LEU A 73 -17.08 2.60 -29.59
CA LEU A 73 -16.69 2.54 -31.02
C LEU A 73 -17.63 3.35 -31.94
N GLY A 74 -18.76 3.85 -31.41
CA GLY A 74 -19.66 4.78 -32.10
C GLY A 74 -19.30 6.27 -32.00
N GLY A 75 -18.29 6.65 -31.20
CA GLY A 75 -17.85 8.05 -31.01
C GLY A 75 -16.72 8.48 -31.96
N ASP A 76 -16.63 9.79 -32.25
CA ASP A 76 -15.63 10.36 -33.18
C ASP A 76 -14.21 10.32 -32.56
N PRO A 77 -13.25 9.52 -33.09
CA PRO A 77 -11.92 9.32 -32.51
C PRO A 77 -11.06 10.60 -32.47
N ILE A 78 -11.41 11.61 -33.28
CA ILE A 78 -10.59 12.81 -33.51
C ILE A 78 -10.64 13.79 -32.32
N LEU A 79 -11.63 13.68 -31.43
CA LEU A 79 -11.84 14.61 -30.31
C LEU A 79 -11.31 14.09 -28.96
N ARG A 80 -10.78 12.87 -28.89
CA ARG A 80 -10.27 12.29 -27.64
C ARG A 80 -8.78 12.62 -27.48
N THR A 81 -8.45 13.29 -26.38
CA THR A 81 -7.06 13.59 -25.98
C THR A 81 -6.36 12.42 -25.31
N GLU A 82 -7.13 11.49 -24.76
CA GLU A 82 -6.67 10.27 -24.09
C GLU A 82 -6.66 9.06 -25.04
N ARG A 83 -5.68 8.18 -24.87
CA ARG A 83 -5.60 6.88 -25.55
C ARG A 83 -6.49 5.88 -24.82
N ILE A 84 -7.41 5.25 -25.54
CA ILE A 84 -8.34 4.28 -24.98
C ILE A 84 -8.07 2.91 -25.60
N GLU A 85 -7.97 1.88 -24.77
CA GLU A 85 -7.77 0.49 -25.19
C GLU A 85 -8.76 -0.46 -24.51
N ASN A 86 -9.01 -1.61 -25.13
CA ASN A 86 -9.91 -2.63 -24.61
C ASN A 86 -9.20 -3.49 -23.55
N ALA A 87 -9.65 -3.42 -22.29
CA ALA A 87 -9.09 -4.20 -21.19
C ALA A 87 -9.29 -5.72 -21.35
N GLY A 88 -10.22 -6.16 -22.20
CA GLY A 88 -10.42 -7.57 -22.54
C GLY A 88 -9.45 -8.11 -23.60
N GLU A 89 -8.68 -7.23 -24.23
CA GLU A 89 -7.68 -7.61 -25.24
C GLU A 89 -6.26 -7.35 -24.76
N VAL A 90 -6.03 -6.26 -24.04
CA VAL A 90 -4.71 -5.89 -23.53
C VAL A 90 -4.33 -6.78 -22.35
N THR A 91 -3.14 -7.37 -22.39
CA THR A 91 -2.60 -8.18 -21.29
C THR A 91 -1.91 -7.35 -20.22
N ILE A 92 -1.77 -7.89 -19.00
CA ILE A 92 -0.99 -7.28 -17.92
C ILE A 92 0.44 -7.00 -18.39
N GLY A 93 1.06 -7.94 -19.11
CA GLY A 93 2.41 -7.76 -19.64
C GLY A 93 2.49 -6.71 -20.75
N GLU A 94 1.45 -6.53 -21.56
CA GLU A 94 1.38 -5.45 -22.52
C GLU A 94 1.22 -4.10 -21.83
N MET A 95 0.25 -3.96 -20.91
CA MET A 95 0.05 -2.75 -20.09
C MET A 95 1.34 -2.33 -19.40
N THR A 96 2.01 -3.27 -18.71
CA THR A 96 3.28 -3.03 -18.02
C THR A 96 4.33 -2.44 -18.98
N ARG A 97 4.50 -3.01 -20.18
CA ARG A 97 5.43 -2.48 -21.19
C ARG A 97 5.00 -1.14 -21.78
N GLN A 98 3.70 -0.95 -21.99
CA GLN A 98 3.16 0.26 -22.63
C GLN A 98 3.29 1.48 -21.73
N LEU A 99 2.99 1.32 -20.44
CA LEU A 99 3.16 2.36 -19.43
C LEU A 99 4.61 2.47 -18.95
N GLY A 100 5.46 1.49 -19.29
CA GLY A 100 6.84 1.43 -18.80
C GLY A 100 6.91 1.16 -17.31
N LEU A 101 5.95 0.38 -16.77
CA LEU A 101 5.91 0.06 -15.34
C LEU A 101 7.15 -0.75 -14.95
N GLU A 102 7.85 -0.21 -13.97
CA GLU A 102 8.87 -0.88 -13.19
C GLU A 102 8.29 -1.31 -11.84
N GLN A 103 9.07 -2.08 -11.08
CA GLN A 103 8.67 -2.44 -9.74
C GLN A 103 8.42 -1.17 -8.91
N TYR A 104 7.29 -1.15 -8.21
CA TYR A 104 6.71 -0.08 -7.39
C TYR A 104 6.00 1.05 -8.11
N ASP A 105 5.95 1.02 -9.44
CA ASP A 105 5.06 1.89 -10.19
C ASP A 105 3.58 1.54 -9.93
N ARG A 106 2.74 2.53 -10.16
CA ARG A 106 1.31 2.49 -9.85
C ARG A 106 0.46 2.54 -11.10
N ILE A 107 -0.70 1.93 -10.98
CA ILE A 107 -1.83 2.09 -11.87
C ILE A 107 -3.06 2.40 -11.02
N CYS A 108 -3.99 3.19 -11.55
CA CYS A 108 -5.27 3.43 -10.90
C CYS A 108 -6.30 2.43 -11.41
N TYR A 109 -7.23 2.04 -10.55
CA TYR A 109 -8.41 1.26 -10.93
C TYR A 109 -9.65 1.98 -10.40
N LEU A 110 -10.57 2.35 -11.31
CA LEU A 110 -11.81 3.02 -10.97
C LEU A 110 -12.98 2.13 -11.40
N TYR A 111 -13.81 1.77 -10.42
CA TYR A 111 -15.00 0.97 -10.59
C TYR A 111 -16.26 1.79 -10.26
N ASP A 112 -17.30 1.61 -11.05
CA ASP A 112 -18.55 2.37 -10.97
C ASP A 112 -18.35 3.88 -11.14
N TYR A 113 -18.71 4.41 -12.31
CA TYR A 113 -18.56 5.84 -12.58
C TYR A 113 -19.56 6.73 -11.81
N GLY A 114 -20.59 6.13 -11.21
CA GLY A 114 -21.53 6.82 -10.33
C GLY A 114 -20.98 6.98 -8.92
N ASP A 115 -20.61 5.86 -8.30
CA ASP A 115 -20.15 5.83 -6.90
C ASP A 115 -18.64 6.07 -6.76
N GLU A 116 -17.88 5.87 -7.83
CA GLU A 116 -16.42 6.05 -7.93
C GLU A 116 -15.64 5.27 -6.87
N TRP A 117 -15.78 3.94 -6.88
CA TRP A 117 -14.92 3.05 -6.12
C TRP A 117 -13.48 3.13 -6.67
N ARG A 118 -12.62 3.83 -5.93
CA ARG A 118 -11.22 4.07 -6.32
C ARG A 118 -10.27 3.12 -5.63
N PHE A 119 -9.39 2.56 -6.43
CA PHE A 119 -8.26 1.77 -5.99
C PHE A 119 -7.01 2.23 -6.73
N TYR A 120 -5.85 1.91 -6.19
CA TYR A 120 -4.60 1.94 -6.93
C TYR A 120 -3.87 0.61 -6.71
N ALA A 121 -3.08 0.19 -7.70
CA ALA A 121 -2.32 -1.04 -7.65
C ALA A 121 -0.83 -0.75 -7.83
N ILE A 122 -0.03 -1.19 -6.87
CA ILE A 122 1.43 -1.04 -6.89
C ILE A 122 2.03 -2.33 -7.46
N LEU A 123 2.88 -2.26 -8.50
CA LEU A 123 3.62 -3.42 -9.00
C LEU A 123 4.69 -3.86 -8.00
N LYS A 124 4.36 -4.74 -7.05
CA LYS A 124 5.28 -5.16 -5.97
C LYS A 124 6.45 -6.00 -6.45
N GLU A 125 6.25 -6.86 -7.45
CA GLU A 125 7.27 -7.82 -7.87
C GLU A 125 7.06 -8.29 -9.31
N ILE A 126 8.17 -8.47 -10.04
CA ILE A 126 8.21 -9.11 -11.36
C ILE A 126 8.78 -10.53 -11.17
N LEU A 127 7.92 -11.53 -11.32
CA LEU A 127 8.22 -12.93 -11.04
C LEU A 127 8.69 -13.63 -12.33
N SER A 128 10.01 -13.69 -12.55
CA SER A 128 10.60 -14.25 -13.79
C SER A 128 10.43 -15.77 -13.94
N ASP A 129 10.25 -16.48 -12.83
CA ASP A 129 10.18 -17.96 -12.81
C ASP A 129 8.73 -18.48 -12.84
N GLU A 130 7.75 -17.58 -12.74
CA GLU A 130 6.33 -17.90 -12.77
C GLU A 130 5.78 -17.99 -14.19
N SER A 131 4.70 -18.76 -14.35
CA SER A 131 4.08 -18.98 -15.66
C SER A 131 3.41 -17.71 -16.17
N SER A 132 3.59 -17.40 -17.46
CA SER A 132 2.98 -16.21 -18.07
C SER A 132 1.50 -16.36 -18.35
N ASP A 133 0.99 -17.59 -18.38
CA ASP A 133 -0.43 -17.92 -18.51
C ASP A 133 -1.11 -18.18 -17.15
N LYS A 134 -0.43 -17.90 -16.03
CA LYS A 134 -1.01 -18.08 -14.69
C LYS A 134 -2.23 -17.16 -14.55
N PRO A 135 -3.44 -17.68 -14.27
CA PRO A 135 -4.61 -16.84 -14.05
C PRO A 135 -4.42 -15.96 -12.81
N PRO A 136 -4.98 -14.73 -12.78
CA PRO A 136 -4.90 -13.84 -11.64
C PRO A 136 -5.45 -14.47 -10.36
N GLU A 137 -4.70 -14.40 -9.27
CA GLU A 137 -5.00 -15.03 -7.98
C GLU A 137 -4.63 -14.10 -6.82
N ILE A 138 -5.47 -14.06 -5.77
CA ILE A 138 -5.17 -13.35 -4.52
C ILE A 138 -4.20 -14.21 -3.70
N VAL A 139 -3.01 -13.67 -3.40
CA VAL A 139 -1.96 -14.38 -2.66
C VAL A 139 -1.75 -13.86 -1.23
N LYS A 140 -2.15 -12.61 -0.95
CA LYS A 140 -2.21 -12.01 0.38
C LYS A 140 -3.35 -11.00 0.46
N GLU A 141 -3.86 -10.75 1.65
CA GLU A 141 -4.95 -9.80 1.88
C GLU A 141 -4.93 -9.20 3.28
N LYS A 142 -5.50 -7.99 3.43
CA LYS A 142 -5.77 -7.33 4.71
C LYS A 142 -7.09 -6.56 4.64
N GLY A 143 -7.83 -6.57 5.75
CA GLY A 143 -9.09 -5.83 5.90
C GLY A 143 -10.31 -6.54 5.37
N GLU A 144 -11.44 -6.20 5.98
CA GLU A 144 -12.76 -6.66 5.53
C GLU A 144 -13.09 -6.08 4.16
N SER A 145 -13.71 -6.91 3.32
CA SER A 145 -14.24 -6.48 2.02
C SER A 145 -15.36 -5.45 2.22
N ILE A 146 -15.63 -4.66 1.18
CA ILE A 146 -16.74 -3.70 1.16
C ILE A 146 -18.05 -4.48 1.40
N GLY A 147 -18.77 -4.10 2.45
CA GLY A 147 -19.97 -4.82 2.90
C GLY A 147 -21.18 -4.60 2.00
N ASP A 148 -21.44 -3.34 1.62
CA ASP A 148 -22.47 -2.96 0.65
C ASP A 148 -21.86 -2.03 -0.39
N GLN A 149 -21.79 -2.49 -1.64
CA GLN A 149 -21.23 -1.72 -2.76
C GLN A 149 -22.07 -0.49 -3.15
N TYR A 150 -23.30 -0.37 -2.64
CA TYR A 150 -24.19 0.77 -2.89
C TYR A 150 -24.21 1.79 -1.74
N ASP A 151 -23.50 1.51 -0.65
CA ASP A 151 -23.18 2.52 0.35
C ASP A 151 -22.03 3.38 -0.17
N ALA A 152 -22.18 4.71 -0.12
CA ALA A 152 -21.21 5.61 -0.73
C ALA A 152 -19.78 5.35 -0.18
N PRO A 153 -18.75 5.31 -1.03
CA PRO A 153 -17.38 5.08 -0.59
C PRO A 153 -16.98 6.14 0.45
N GLY A 154 -16.51 5.68 1.61
CA GLY A 154 -16.16 6.55 2.74
C GLY A 154 -17.32 6.93 3.67
N THR A 155 -18.49 6.29 3.56
CA THR A 155 -19.60 6.41 4.55
C THR A 155 -19.63 5.32 5.61
N ALA A 156 -18.77 4.30 5.53
CA ALA A 156 -18.27 3.69 6.75
C ALA A 156 -17.69 4.84 7.55
N GLU A 157 -18.29 5.15 8.72
CA GLU A 157 -17.77 6.18 9.61
C GLU A 157 -16.27 6.02 9.63
N ASN A 158 -15.58 7.00 9.07
CA ASN A 158 -14.15 7.01 9.03
C ASN A 158 -13.72 7.19 10.49
N ASP A 159 -13.67 6.09 11.22
CA ASP A 159 -12.78 5.91 12.35
C ASP A 159 -11.36 5.86 11.76
N SER A 160 -10.95 6.94 11.06
CA SER A 160 -9.59 7.47 10.97
C SER A 160 -9.09 7.88 12.37
N ARG A 161 -9.50 7.13 13.38
CA ARG A 161 -8.92 7.13 14.70
C ARG A 161 -8.05 5.91 14.68
N LEU A 162 -6.75 6.15 14.79
CA LEU A 162 -5.77 5.14 15.18
C LEU A 162 -6.43 4.13 16.13
N PRO A 163 -6.31 2.81 15.90
CA PRO A 163 -7.06 1.84 16.69
C PRO A 163 -6.73 2.02 18.17
N ASP A 164 -7.69 1.83 19.08
CA ASP A 164 -7.37 1.83 20.50
C ASP A 164 -6.28 0.77 20.77
N PRO A 165 -5.23 1.10 21.55
CA PRO A 165 -5.09 2.32 22.36
C PRO A 165 -4.34 3.49 21.68
N LEU A 166 -3.90 3.37 20.42
CA LEU A 166 -3.08 4.37 19.71
C LEU A 166 -3.73 5.77 19.66
N TYR A 167 -5.04 5.88 19.42
CA TYR A 167 -5.74 7.17 19.43
C TYR A 167 -5.63 7.90 20.78
N SER A 168 -5.54 7.16 21.88
CA SER A 168 -5.40 7.75 23.21
C SER A 168 -3.96 8.18 23.54
N VAL A 169 -2.96 7.62 22.83
CA VAL A 169 -1.55 7.83 23.15
C VAL A 169 -0.81 8.76 22.20
N LEU A 170 -1.18 8.80 20.92
CA LEU A 170 -0.43 9.54 19.90
C LEU A 170 -0.84 11.00 19.77
N PRO A 171 0.11 11.94 19.59
CA PRO A 171 -0.20 13.33 19.26
C PRO A 171 -0.78 13.45 17.84
N GLU A 172 -1.58 14.49 17.59
CA GLU A 172 -2.25 14.72 16.29
C GLU A 172 -1.29 15.05 15.13
N ALA A 173 -0.02 15.35 15.39
CA ALA A 173 0.98 15.73 14.38
C ALA A 173 2.34 15.05 14.62
N ALA A 174 3.28 15.20 13.68
CA ALA A 174 4.66 14.75 13.82
C ALA A 174 5.31 15.29 15.11
N VAL A 175 6.10 14.45 15.77
CA VAL A 175 6.49 14.65 17.18
C VAL A 175 8.02 14.71 17.29
N PRO A 176 8.58 15.60 18.13
CA PRO A 176 10.00 15.54 18.48
C PRO A 176 10.37 14.17 19.06
N VAL A 177 11.52 13.60 18.69
CA VAL A 177 11.95 12.26 19.17
C VAL A 177 11.99 12.17 20.70
N VAL A 178 12.30 13.27 21.38
CA VAL A 178 12.30 13.37 22.86
C VAL A 178 10.91 13.20 23.47
N ASP A 179 9.88 13.69 22.80
CA ASP A 179 8.48 13.58 23.25
C ASP A 179 7.91 12.22 22.87
N LEU A 180 8.33 11.67 21.72
CA LEU A 180 8.00 10.31 21.33
C LEU A 180 8.50 9.29 22.37
N ARG A 181 9.76 9.40 22.81
CA ARG A 181 10.33 8.50 23.84
C ARG A 181 9.64 8.64 25.21
N GLN A 182 9.03 9.78 25.53
CA GLN A 182 8.25 9.93 26.75
C GLN A 182 6.98 9.07 26.75
N LEU A 183 6.52 8.57 25.60
CA LEU A 183 5.38 7.66 25.53
C LEU A 183 5.65 6.35 26.30
N GLU A 184 6.90 5.90 26.42
CA GLU A 184 7.26 4.71 27.23
C GLU A 184 7.00 4.87 28.73
N THR A 185 6.78 6.10 29.20
CA THR A 185 6.38 6.36 30.59
C THR A 185 4.89 6.15 30.85
N ARG A 186 4.10 5.92 29.79
CA ARG A 186 2.67 5.66 29.89
C ARG A 186 2.42 4.18 30.14
N ASP A 187 1.44 3.90 30.98
CA ASP A 187 1.01 2.53 31.27
C ASP A 187 0.60 1.80 29.99
N GLY A 188 1.13 0.59 29.80
CA GLY A 188 0.81 -0.30 28.67
C GLY A 188 1.74 -0.19 27.48
N ILE A 189 2.66 0.79 27.43
CA ILE A 189 3.68 0.89 26.36
C ILE A 189 4.98 0.28 26.87
N ALA A 190 5.41 -0.82 26.25
CA ALA A 190 6.65 -1.51 26.59
C ALA A 190 7.84 -0.87 25.89
N HIS A 191 7.72 -0.61 24.58
CA HIS A 191 8.80 -0.06 23.77
C HIS A 191 8.29 0.97 22.76
N VAL A 192 9.09 2.01 22.54
CA VAL A 192 8.98 3.01 21.48
C VAL A 192 10.31 3.06 20.76
N ILE A 193 10.29 2.78 19.46
CA ILE A 193 11.47 2.72 18.59
C ILE A 193 11.32 3.80 17.52
N PRO A 194 11.99 4.95 17.65
CA PRO A 194 12.15 5.91 16.55
C PRO A 194 12.85 5.22 15.35
N LEU A 195 12.30 5.35 14.14
CA LEU A 195 12.80 4.61 12.97
C LEU A 195 13.45 5.50 11.90
N LEU A 196 13.05 6.77 11.84
CA LEU A 196 13.66 7.73 10.95
C LEU A 196 13.47 9.13 11.52
N SER A 197 14.59 9.75 11.94
CA SER A 197 14.57 11.10 12.48
C SER A 197 15.13 12.12 11.49
N LEU A 198 14.34 13.13 11.16
CA LEU A 198 14.79 14.27 10.36
C LEU A 198 15.28 15.39 11.28
N GLU A 199 16.54 15.79 11.11
CA GLU A 199 17.10 16.98 11.75
C GLU A 199 16.45 18.23 11.14
N THR A 200 15.64 18.94 11.93
CA THR A 200 15.03 20.21 11.54
C THR A 200 15.67 21.37 12.30
N GLY A 201 15.40 22.61 11.89
CA GLY A 201 15.80 23.82 12.64
C GLY A 201 15.23 23.91 14.07
N PHE A 202 14.35 22.99 14.46
CA PHE A 202 13.71 22.88 15.77
C PHE A 202 14.11 21.59 16.53
N GLY A 203 15.05 20.79 15.99
CA GLY A 203 15.49 19.51 16.54
C GLY A 203 15.08 18.29 15.68
N ALA A 204 15.42 17.08 16.15
CA ALA A 204 15.06 15.83 15.49
C ALA A 204 13.55 15.53 15.63
N VAL A 205 12.85 15.45 14.50
CA VAL A 205 11.43 15.08 14.40
C VAL A 205 11.32 13.68 13.83
N CYS A 206 10.44 12.87 14.41
CA CYS A 206 10.19 11.50 13.97
C CYS A 206 8.94 11.50 13.08
N GLU A 207 9.07 11.03 11.85
CA GLU A 207 7.94 10.80 10.95
C GLU A 207 7.54 9.32 10.91
N ARG A 208 8.40 8.44 11.46
CA ARG A 208 8.18 7.00 11.53
C ARG A 208 8.66 6.43 12.85
N PHE A 209 7.87 5.57 13.48
CA PHE A 209 8.29 4.86 14.68
C PHE A 209 7.54 3.55 14.85
N ALA A 210 8.14 2.61 15.57
CA ALA A 210 7.45 1.44 16.07
C ALA A 210 7.03 1.65 17.53
N LEU A 211 5.88 1.10 17.89
CA LEU A 211 5.35 1.16 19.24
C LEU A 211 4.83 -0.21 19.64
N GLN A 212 5.30 -0.69 20.78
CA GLN A 212 4.91 -1.98 21.33
C GLN A 212 4.08 -1.78 22.60
N PHE A 213 2.87 -2.34 22.58
CA PHE A 213 2.06 -2.62 23.75
C PHE A 213 2.30 -4.04 24.26
N GLU A 214 1.70 -4.38 25.39
CA GLU A 214 1.83 -5.72 26.00
C GLU A 214 1.48 -6.87 25.04
N ASN A 215 0.50 -6.68 24.15
CA ASN A 215 -0.04 -7.75 23.30
C ASN A 215 -0.10 -7.40 21.80
N ARG A 216 0.42 -6.24 21.39
CA ARG A 216 0.41 -5.77 20.00
C ARG A 216 1.58 -4.83 19.72
N GLY A 217 2.10 -4.89 18.50
CA GLY A 217 3.08 -3.94 17.98
C GLY A 217 2.53 -3.21 16.77
N TYR A 218 2.94 -1.95 16.60
CA TYR A 218 2.54 -1.12 15.48
C TYR A 218 3.75 -0.43 14.87
N VAL A 219 3.85 -0.43 13.55
CA VAL A 219 4.73 0.48 12.81
C VAL A 219 3.86 1.62 12.29
N LEU A 220 4.28 2.84 12.58
CA LEU A 220 3.51 4.05 12.33
C LEU A 220 4.29 5.00 11.43
N GLU A 221 3.59 5.64 10.51
CA GLU A 221 4.11 6.69 9.65
C GLU A 221 3.18 7.90 9.67
N ASN A 222 3.76 9.10 9.65
CA ASN A 222 3.01 10.34 9.50
C ASN A 222 2.93 10.73 8.02
N PHE A 223 1.75 10.66 7.42
CA PHE A 223 1.48 11.15 6.06
C PHE A 223 0.23 12.04 6.10
N GLN A 224 0.18 13.14 5.34
CA GLN A 224 -1.00 14.01 5.39
C GLN A 224 -2.28 13.20 5.10
N PRO A 225 -3.29 13.18 6.00
CA PRO A 225 -3.55 14.16 7.06
C PRO A 225 -3.09 13.81 8.50
N GLY A 226 -2.36 12.72 8.77
CA GLY A 226 -1.93 12.37 10.14
C GLY A 226 -1.15 11.05 10.27
N TRP A 227 -1.17 10.46 11.47
CA TRP A 227 -0.53 9.17 11.73
C TRP A 227 -1.34 8.01 11.16
N GLN A 228 -0.67 7.08 10.51
CA GLN A 228 -1.24 5.85 9.96
C GLN A 228 -0.45 4.63 10.46
N VAL A 229 -1.17 3.52 10.69
CA VAL A 229 -0.57 2.22 10.97
C VAL A 229 -0.21 1.56 9.64
N VAL A 230 1.08 1.45 9.36
CA VAL A 230 1.57 0.78 8.13
C VAL A 230 1.71 -0.72 8.34
N GLU A 231 2.12 -1.14 9.54
CA GLU A 231 2.18 -2.56 9.93
C GLU A 231 1.64 -2.78 11.35
N GLU A 232 0.98 -3.91 11.56
CA GLU A 232 0.50 -4.36 12.87
C GLU A 232 0.98 -5.79 13.13
N VAL A 233 1.53 -6.02 14.32
CA VAL A 233 2.05 -7.31 14.76
C VAL A 233 1.25 -7.79 15.96
N GLU A 234 0.57 -8.92 15.81
CA GLU A 234 -0.14 -9.54 16.92
C GLU A 234 0.84 -10.16 17.93
N GLY A 235 0.59 -9.92 19.22
CA GLY A 235 1.36 -10.45 20.33
C GLY A 235 0.65 -11.55 21.13
N VAL A 236 -0.49 -12.05 20.66
CA VAL A 236 -1.16 -13.18 21.31
C VAL A 236 -0.19 -14.36 21.37
N ASP A 237 0.03 -14.89 22.57
CA ASP A 237 0.98 -15.97 22.87
C ASP A 237 2.47 -15.64 22.67
N LYS A 238 2.85 -14.36 22.53
CA LYS A 238 4.26 -13.92 22.49
C LYS A 238 4.67 -13.30 23.83
N THR A 239 5.91 -13.55 24.24
CA THR A 239 6.57 -12.74 25.26
C THR A 239 6.84 -11.33 24.73
N GLU A 240 7.13 -10.39 25.64
CA GLU A 240 7.50 -9.02 25.27
C GLU A 240 8.67 -9.00 24.27
N GLU A 241 9.71 -9.82 24.48
CA GLU A 241 10.86 -9.90 23.60
C GLU A 241 10.54 -10.54 22.25
N GLU A 242 9.70 -11.59 22.21
CA GLU A 242 9.26 -12.21 20.95
C GLU A 242 8.37 -11.26 20.12
N LEU A 243 7.54 -10.45 20.78
CA LEU A 243 6.77 -9.41 20.11
C LEU A 243 7.67 -8.29 19.60
N LEU A 244 8.67 -7.87 20.39
CA LEU A 244 9.67 -6.89 19.99
C LEU A 244 10.46 -7.36 18.77
N ALA A 245 10.87 -8.63 18.74
CA ALA A 245 11.58 -9.24 17.62
C ALA A 245 10.72 -9.24 16.35
N ALA A 246 9.46 -9.70 16.45
CA ALA A 246 8.53 -9.69 15.33
C ALA A 246 8.22 -8.27 14.83
N LEU A 247 8.19 -7.28 15.74
CA LEU A 247 8.03 -5.88 15.38
C LEU A 247 9.26 -5.32 14.68
N ALA A 248 10.47 -5.67 15.11
CA ALA A 248 11.71 -5.30 14.44
C ALA A 248 11.78 -5.90 13.02
N ASP A 249 11.33 -7.14 12.83
CA ASP A 249 11.23 -7.76 11.51
C ASP A 249 10.22 -7.03 10.61
N ALA A 250 9.04 -6.68 11.13
CA ALA A 250 8.06 -5.88 10.38
C ALA A 250 8.62 -4.50 9.98
N VAL A 251 9.44 -3.88 10.84
CA VAL A 251 10.15 -2.64 10.52
C VAL A 251 11.15 -2.84 9.39
N ARG A 252 11.95 -3.91 9.42
CA ARG A 252 12.93 -4.20 8.35
C ARG A 252 12.24 -4.44 7.01
N GLU A 253 11.14 -5.20 7.03
CA GLU A 253 10.30 -5.38 5.84
C GLU A 253 9.78 -4.03 5.34
N TRP A 254 9.27 -3.18 6.22
CA TRP A 254 8.78 -1.86 5.87
C TRP A 254 9.87 -0.90 5.36
N HIS A 255 11.07 -0.93 5.92
CA HIS A 255 12.21 -0.15 5.43
C HIS A 255 12.62 -0.55 4.02
N ALA A 256 12.61 -1.85 3.73
CA ALA A 256 12.78 -2.35 2.37
C ALA A 256 11.68 -1.80 1.46
N GLU A 257 10.40 -1.86 1.89
CA GLU A 257 9.29 -1.29 1.11
C GLU A 257 9.45 0.22 0.83
N ILE A 258 9.93 1.01 1.79
CA ILE A 258 10.11 2.46 1.62
C ILE A 258 11.24 2.80 0.63
N ALA A 259 12.39 2.15 0.76
CA ALA A 259 13.54 2.42 -0.11
C ALA A 259 13.19 2.10 -1.56
N ASP A 260 12.44 1.03 -1.73
CA ASP A 260 11.86 0.59 -2.98
C ASP A 260 10.86 1.60 -3.57
N ILE A 261 9.88 2.07 -2.78
CA ILE A 261 8.89 3.09 -3.19
C ILE A 261 9.57 4.43 -3.53
N SER A 262 10.55 4.85 -2.73
CA SER A 262 11.25 6.13 -2.93
C SER A 262 12.17 6.07 -4.16
N GLY A 263 12.69 4.88 -4.48
CA GLY A 263 13.53 4.67 -5.65
C GLY A 263 12.76 4.83 -6.96
N ALA A 264 11.54 4.29 -7.00
CA ALA A 264 10.62 4.45 -8.13
C ALA A 264 10.24 5.92 -8.37
N MET A 265 9.87 6.66 -7.32
CA MET A 265 9.48 8.08 -7.45
C MET A 265 10.60 9.02 -7.90
N THR A 266 11.87 8.69 -7.63
CA THR A 266 13.01 9.56 -7.96
C THR A 266 13.78 9.13 -9.21
N GLY A 267 13.41 8.00 -9.82
CA GLY A 267 14.13 7.40 -10.95
C GLY A 267 15.57 7.02 -10.61
N ARG A 268 15.88 6.84 -9.32
CA ARG A 268 17.16 6.37 -8.82
C ARG A 268 16.86 5.20 -7.90
N HIS A 269 17.38 4.01 -8.19
CA HIS A 269 17.41 2.98 -7.14
C HIS A 269 18.17 3.55 -5.95
N PHE A 270 17.52 3.56 -4.79
CA PHE A 270 18.26 3.72 -3.55
C PHE A 270 19.25 2.56 -3.48
N ASP A 271 20.51 2.89 -3.22
CA ASP A 271 21.53 1.89 -2.98
C ASP A 271 21.19 1.09 -1.72
N GLU A 272 21.67 -0.15 -1.63
CA GLU A 272 21.63 -0.95 -0.39
C GLU A 272 22.09 -0.10 0.82
N GLU A 273 22.99 0.87 0.59
CA GLU A 273 23.50 1.81 1.59
C GLU A 273 22.40 2.64 2.30
N THR A 274 21.29 2.96 1.64
CA THR A 274 20.19 3.73 2.26
C THR A 274 19.28 2.85 3.12
N VAL A 275 18.97 1.62 2.68
CA VAL A 275 18.26 0.63 3.51
C VAL A 275 19.09 0.28 4.74
N GLU A 276 20.40 0.07 4.53
CA GLU A 276 21.37 -0.16 5.60
C GLU A 276 21.42 1.03 6.56
N ALA A 277 21.38 2.28 6.08
CA ALA A 277 21.32 3.45 6.96
C ALA A 277 20.04 3.48 7.81
N MET A 278 18.89 3.06 7.28
CA MET A 278 17.64 2.95 8.04
C MET A 278 17.69 1.79 9.05
N HIS A 279 18.34 0.67 8.70
CA HIS A 279 18.57 -0.43 9.64
C HIS A 279 19.52 -0.04 10.78
N VAL A 280 20.53 0.79 10.51
CA VAL A 280 21.46 1.29 11.54
C VAL A 280 20.72 2.08 12.62
N GLU A 281 19.69 2.87 12.28
CA GLU A 281 18.87 3.56 13.29
C GLU A 281 18.07 2.59 14.15
N LEU A 282 17.41 1.59 13.53
CA LEU A 282 16.71 0.53 14.25
C LEU A 282 17.65 -0.23 15.21
N GLU A 283 18.80 -0.67 14.72
CA GLU A 283 19.79 -1.41 15.50
C GLU A 283 20.33 -0.58 16.66
N ALA A 284 20.62 0.71 16.44
CA ALA A 284 21.07 1.61 17.49
C ALA A 284 20.00 1.84 18.58
N GLU A 285 18.72 1.88 18.22
CA GLU A 285 17.63 1.96 19.18
C GLU A 285 17.48 0.66 19.98
N LEU A 286 17.53 -0.51 19.32
CA LEU A 286 17.49 -1.82 19.96
C LEU A 286 18.67 -2.02 20.91
N GLU A 287 19.90 -1.68 20.49
CA GLU A 287 21.09 -1.75 21.34
C GLU A 287 20.96 -0.85 22.57
N ARG A 288 20.46 0.40 22.39
CA ARG A 288 20.26 1.32 23.53
C ARG A 288 19.30 0.77 24.58
N LYS A 289 18.32 -0.04 24.14
CA LYS A 289 17.33 -0.68 25.01
C LYS A 289 17.81 -2.03 25.57
N GLY A 290 18.97 -2.52 25.15
CA GLY A 290 19.55 -3.79 25.61
C GLY A 290 19.15 -5.01 24.77
N TYR A 291 18.59 -4.80 23.57
CA TYR A 291 18.13 -5.84 22.65
C TYR A 291 18.95 -5.89 21.36
N GLY A 292 20.24 -5.54 21.41
CA GLY A 292 21.11 -5.56 20.23
C GLY A 292 21.36 -6.94 19.62
N HIS A 293 20.78 -8.00 20.18
CA HIS A 293 20.78 -9.36 19.63
C HIS A 293 19.58 -9.66 18.74
N LEU A 294 18.58 -8.76 18.67
CA LEU A 294 17.38 -8.86 17.84
C LEU A 294 17.56 -8.22 16.46
#